data_AF-A0A8X7YMR0-F1
#
_entry.id   AF-A0A8X7YMR0-F1
#
_cell.length_a   1.000
_cell.length_b   1.000
_cell.length_c   1.000
_cell.angle_alpha   90.00
_cell.angle_beta   90.00
_cell.angle_gamma   90.00
#
_symmetry.space_group_name_H-M   'P 1'
#
loop_
_entity.id
_entity.type
_entity.pdbx_description
1 polymer ?
#
loop_
_entity_poly.entity_id
_entity_poly.type
_entity_poly.pdbx_seq_one_letter_code
_entity_poly.pdbx_strand_id
1 'polypeptide(L)'
;MAQVHPQNTERSISWFKRFQYDKERDSSPNDARNALLVIATLIAAVTFQAGVNPPGGLWQDDNAQEHHAAGRAIYASQKHPYYVFLMSNTLAFSASLLVITSLTYKFPFHFETWVATASMMVTYASAIFAVTPHESVHFRYLLITASVPFITRFLIQMLKKCSNKCQKDEEIEVKPEPHDIRNVLLAGAVLIATVTFQAGICPPGGVWQGDDKLGHKAGRAIYSDKRIPFQIFLLCNTIALTSSSFLLLCLTFRYPYFLEVFIATISMMGTYGSAIYSVTPYESVSFRLIFLAAPVPIVIRVLIWVFSAVFDYLVVPNEWLKKIGCGRKEPYQ
;
A
#
# COMPACT_ATOMS: atom_id res chain seq x y z
N MET A 1 -38.88 0.61 -21.26
CA MET A 1 -37.90 1.25 -20.38
C MET A 1 -38.34 0.99 -18.94
N ALA A 2 -37.88 -0.11 -18.34
CA ALA A 2 -38.26 -0.48 -16.98
C ALA A 2 -37.36 0.26 -15.99
N GLN A 3 -37.98 0.92 -15.02
CA GLN A 3 -37.33 1.70 -13.97
C GLN A 3 -36.51 0.76 -13.06
N VAL A 4 -35.19 0.99 -13.01
CA VAL A 4 -34.26 0.33 -12.08
C VAL A 4 -34.71 0.62 -10.65
N HIS A 5 -35.04 -0.40 -9.86
CA HIS A 5 -35.44 -0.18 -8.46
C HIS A 5 -34.18 0.08 -7.60
N PRO A 6 -34.07 1.25 -6.93
CA PRO A 6 -32.82 1.74 -6.34
C PRO A 6 -32.28 1.00 -5.11
N GLN A 7 -33.05 0.09 -4.48
CA GLN A 7 -32.80 -0.32 -3.08
C GLN A 7 -31.62 -1.29 -2.84
N ASN A 8 -31.30 -2.22 -3.75
CA ASN A 8 -30.22 -3.20 -3.52
C ASN A 8 -28.83 -2.68 -3.91
N THR A 9 -28.74 -1.94 -5.02
CA THR A 9 -27.53 -1.16 -5.38
C THR A 9 -27.20 -0.14 -4.30
N GLU A 10 -28.21 0.50 -3.70
CA GLU A 10 -28.05 1.34 -2.53
C GLU A 10 -27.45 0.57 -1.35
N ARG A 11 -27.80 -0.70 -1.10
CA ARG A 11 -27.35 -1.45 0.09
C ARG A 11 -25.86 -1.81 0.07
N SER A 12 -25.31 -2.25 -1.06
CA SER A 12 -23.87 -2.58 -1.22
C SER A 12 -23.00 -1.31 -1.21
N ILE A 13 -23.45 -0.27 -1.92
CA ILE A 13 -22.80 1.05 -1.92
C ILE A 13 -22.91 1.69 -0.52
N SER A 14 -24.05 1.53 0.16
CA SER A 14 -24.29 2.01 1.53
C SER A 14 -23.36 1.33 2.53
N TRP A 15 -23.19 0.00 2.44
CA TRP A 15 -22.21 -0.73 3.24
C TRP A 15 -20.80 -0.15 3.05
N PHE A 16 -20.33 0.00 1.81
CA PHE A 16 -18.96 0.48 1.58
C PHE A 16 -18.79 1.94 2.02
N LYS A 17 -19.77 2.80 1.73
CA LYS A 17 -19.83 4.18 2.20
C LYS A 17 -19.89 4.27 3.72
N ARG A 18 -20.47 3.29 4.40
CA ARG A 18 -20.47 3.18 5.88
C ARG A 18 -19.06 2.98 6.44
N PHE A 19 -18.14 2.30 5.74
CA PHE A 19 -16.76 2.09 6.22
C PHE A 19 -15.76 3.15 5.79
N GLN A 20 -16.10 3.97 4.78
CA GLN A 20 -15.29 5.15 4.43
C GLN A 20 -15.30 6.18 5.56
N TYR A 21 -14.24 6.98 5.64
CA TYR A 21 -14.19 8.09 6.59
C TYR A 21 -15.24 9.14 6.25
N ASP A 22 -15.98 9.54 7.26
CA ASP A 22 -16.92 10.64 7.20
C ASP A 22 -16.59 11.66 8.29
N LYS A 23 -16.38 12.92 7.91
CA LYS A 23 -15.94 13.97 8.85
C LYS A 23 -16.97 14.24 9.94
N GLU A 24 -18.26 14.08 9.65
CA GLU A 24 -19.34 14.33 10.60
C GLU A 24 -19.44 13.16 11.58
N ARG A 25 -19.47 11.93 11.07
CA ARG A 25 -19.59 10.70 11.89
C ARG A 25 -18.33 10.37 12.67
N ASP A 26 -17.16 10.52 12.04
CA ASP A 26 -15.85 10.12 12.56
C ASP A 26 -15.04 11.34 13.04
N SER A 27 -15.76 12.29 13.62
CA SER A 27 -15.30 13.61 14.04
C SER A 27 -14.27 13.59 15.17
N SER A 28 -14.04 12.45 15.84
CA SER A 28 -12.96 12.26 16.81
C SER A 28 -11.60 12.43 16.11
N PRO A 29 -10.89 13.56 16.33
CA PRO A 29 -9.61 13.82 15.66
C PRO A 29 -8.54 12.81 16.08
N ASN A 30 -8.70 12.20 17.26
CA ASN A 30 -7.78 11.24 17.85
C ASN A 30 -7.85 9.87 17.15
N ASP A 31 -9.04 9.39 16.78
CA ASP A 31 -9.17 8.09 16.12
C ASP A 31 -8.57 8.10 14.72
N ALA A 32 -8.85 9.15 13.96
CA ALA A 32 -8.30 9.30 12.63
C ALA A 32 -6.77 9.42 12.67
N ARG A 33 -6.27 10.20 13.62
CA ARG A 33 -4.84 10.37 13.87
C ARG A 33 -4.17 9.06 14.28
N ASN A 34 -4.74 8.30 15.21
CA ASN A 34 -4.21 7.03 15.67
C ASN A 34 -4.12 6.01 14.53
N ALA A 35 -5.18 5.88 13.74
CA ALA A 35 -5.20 4.96 12.60
C ALA A 35 -4.13 5.34 11.55
N LEU A 36 -4.02 6.62 11.19
CA LEU A 36 -3.01 7.08 10.24
C LEU A 36 -1.57 6.93 10.77
N LEU A 37 -1.35 7.12 12.07
CA LEU A 37 -0.05 6.89 12.70
C LEU A 37 0.35 5.41 12.61
N VAL A 38 -0.57 4.48 12.87
CA VAL A 38 -0.31 3.05 12.70
C VAL A 38 0.05 2.73 11.25
N ILE A 39 -0.70 3.26 10.29
CA ILE A 39 -0.43 3.04 8.86
C ILE A 39 0.94 3.58 8.47
N ALA A 40 1.22 4.83 8.81
CA ALA A 40 2.46 5.50 8.43
C ALA A 40 3.69 4.87 9.10
N THR A 41 3.61 4.50 10.38
CA THR A 41 4.71 3.84 11.08
C THR A 41 5.03 2.46 10.49
N LEU A 42 4.02 1.67 10.13
CA LEU A 42 4.23 0.35 9.51
C LEU A 42 4.81 0.46 8.10
N ILE A 43 4.32 1.38 7.26
CA ILE A 43 4.91 1.63 5.93
C ILE A 43 6.34 2.15 6.06
N ALA A 44 6.60 3.09 6.98
CA ALA A 44 7.95 3.60 7.22
C ALA A 44 8.91 2.49 7.69
N ALA A 45 8.45 1.58 8.55
CA ALA A 45 9.26 0.46 9.03
C ALA A 45 9.66 -0.49 7.90
N VAL A 46 8.71 -0.92 7.06
CA VAL A 46 9.04 -1.87 5.99
C VAL A 46 9.86 -1.26 4.86
N THR A 47 9.65 0.02 4.55
CA THR A 47 10.45 0.74 3.55
C THR A 47 11.85 1.04 4.08
N PHE A 48 12.00 1.33 5.37
CA PHE A 48 13.32 1.42 6.01
C PHE A 48 14.06 0.10 5.89
N GLN A 49 13.42 -1.02 6.26
CA GLN A 49 14.02 -2.35 6.15
C GLN A 49 14.42 -2.71 4.72
N ALA A 50 13.57 -2.42 3.74
CA ALA A 50 13.90 -2.64 2.33
C ALA A 50 15.07 -1.77 1.85
N GLY A 51 15.20 -0.54 2.33
CA GLY A 51 16.29 0.35 1.94
C GLY A 51 17.64 -0.09 2.49
N VAL A 52 17.69 -0.54 3.75
CA VAL A 52 18.92 -1.02 4.39
C VAL A 52 19.30 -2.44 3.95
N ASN A 53 18.30 -3.28 3.65
CA ASN A 53 18.46 -4.63 3.12
C ASN A 53 17.81 -4.71 1.73
N PRO A 54 18.49 -4.22 0.67
CA PRO A 54 17.91 -4.21 -0.66
C PRO A 54 17.55 -5.63 -1.13
N PRO A 55 16.49 -5.77 -1.93
CA PRO A 55 16.07 -7.07 -2.43
C PRO A 55 17.18 -7.65 -3.31
N GLY A 56 17.35 -8.96 -3.29
CA GLY A 56 18.51 -9.61 -3.90
C GLY A 56 19.76 -9.59 -3.02
N GLY A 57 19.75 -8.94 -1.86
CA GLY A 57 20.83 -9.00 -0.88
C GLY A 57 22.07 -8.14 -1.21
N LEU A 58 23.06 -8.24 -0.34
CA LEU A 58 24.36 -7.59 -0.47
C LEU A 58 25.43 -8.63 -0.80
N TRP A 59 26.45 -8.22 -1.56
CA TRP A 59 27.65 -9.03 -1.76
C TRP A 59 28.36 -9.28 -0.43
N GLN A 60 28.80 -10.52 -0.22
CA GLN A 60 29.46 -10.95 1.02
C GLN A 60 30.99 -10.95 0.92
N ASP A 61 31.52 -10.86 -0.29
CA ASP A 61 32.94 -10.89 -0.61
C ASP A 61 33.33 -9.80 -1.62
N ASP A 62 34.63 -9.56 -1.73
CA ASP A 62 35.23 -8.68 -2.72
C ASP A 62 35.75 -9.50 -3.90
N ASN A 63 35.28 -9.17 -5.11
CA ASN A 63 35.76 -9.79 -6.35
C ASN A 63 36.12 -8.71 -7.38
N ALA A 64 37.42 -8.49 -7.57
CA ALA A 64 37.96 -7.51 -8.50
C ALA A 64 37.70 -7.86 -9.98
N GLN A 65 37.51 -9.14 -10.31
CA GLN A 65 37.26 -9.58 -11.69
C GLN A 65 35.83 -9.26 -12.13
N GLU A 66 34.87 -9.44 -11.21
CA GLU A 66 33.44 -9.22 -11.47
C GLU A 66 32.97 -7.81 -11.06
N HIS A 67 33.89 -6.95 -10.59
CA HIS A 67 33.59 -5.58 -10.13
C HIS A 67 32.51 -5.56 -9.04
N HIS A 68 32.56 -6.53 -8.12
CA HIS A 68 31.66 -6.63 -6.98
C HIS A 68 32.45 -6.42 -5.69
N ALA A 69 31.91 -5.59 -4.79
CA ALA A 69 32.53 -5.24 -3.53
C ALA A 69 31.56 -5.55 -2.39
N ALA A 70 32.10 -6.08 -1.29
CA ALA A 70 31.34 -6.49 -0.13
C ALA A 70 30.50 -5.31 0.41
N GLY A 71 29.26 -5.61 0.82
CA GLY A 71 28.31 -4.61 1.30
C GLY A 71 27.60 -3.80 0.21
N ARG A 72 27.96 -3.95 -1.07
CA ARG A 72 27.19 -3.38 -2.18
C ARG A 72 25.97 -4.25 -2.52
N ALA A 73 24.89 -3.62 -2.94
CA ALA A 73 23.68 -4.31 -3.33
C ALA A 73 23.89 -5.14 -4.61
N ILE A 74 23.60 -6.44 -4.56
CA ILE A 74 23.64 -7.32 -5.74
C ILE A 74 22.67 -6.81 -6.81
N TYR A 75 21.52 -6.29 -6.37
CA TYR A 75 20.52 -5.74 -7.27
C TYR A 75 21.01 -4.50 -8.03
N ALA A 76 22.03 -3.79 -7.54
CA ALA A 76 22.59 -2.62 -8.24
C ALA A 76 23.30 -2.97 -9.56
N SER A 77 23.60 -4.25 -9.81
CA SER A 77 24.07 -4.75 -11.12
C SER A 77 23.03 -4.55 -12.23
N GLN A 78 21.74 -4.47 -11.87
CA GLN A 78 20.64 -4.13 -12.78
C GLN A 78 20.22 -2.66 -12.57
N LYS A 79 20.98 -1.73 -13.18
CA LYS A 79 20.87 -0.27 -12.94
C LYS A 79 19.43 0.27 -13.01
N HIS A 80 18.68 -0.02 -14.08
CA HIS A 80 17.35 0.57 -14.27
C HIS A 80 16.30 0.04 -13.28
N PRO A 81 16.10 -1.28 -13.10
CA PRO A 81 15.20 -1.82 -12.07
C PRO A 81 15.59 -1.40 -10.64
N TYR A 82 16.88 -1.41 -10.32
CA TYR A 82 17.37 -0.95 -9.02
C TYR A 82 17.03 0.52 -8.75
N TYR A 83 17.11 1.36 -9.78
CA TYR A 83 16.73 2.76 -9.70
C TYR A 83 15.22 2.93 -9.42
N VAL A 84 14.36 2.18 -10.10
CA VAL A 84 12.90 2.20 -9.86
C VAL A 84 12.56 1.76 -8.43
N PHE A 85 13.23 0.71 -7.94
CA PHE A 85 13.12 0.25 -6.57
C PHE A 85 13.48 1.37 -5.57
N LEU A 86 14.66 1.97 -5.71
CA LEU A 86 15.18 2.93 -4.74
C LEU A 86 14.33 4.21 -4.69
N MET A 87 13.89 4.69 -5.85
CA MET A 87 13.02 5.86 -5.96
C MET A 87 11.65 5.61 -5.33
N SER A 88 11.03 4.47 -5.66
CA SER A 88 9.72 4.10 -5.09
C SER A 88 9.82 3.90 -3.57
N ASN A 89 10.85 3.20 -3.10
CA ASN A 89 11.01 2.95 -1.68
C ASN A 89 11.20 4.25 -0.88
N THR A 90 12.01 5.17 -1.42
CA THR A 90 12.28 6.47 -0.80
C THR A 90 11.06 7.38 -0.82
N LEU A 91 10.25 7.33 -1.88
CA LEU A 91 9.00 8.08 -1.95
C LEU A 91 7.99 7.56 -0.91
N ALA A 92 7.87 6.24 -0.75
CA ALA A 92 7.02 5.64 0.26
C ALA A 92 7.46 5.97 1.70
N PHE A 93 8.77 5.88 1.95
CA PHE A 93 9.38 6.19 3.24
C PHE A 93 9.19 7.67 3.63
N SER A 94 9.52 8.60 2.72
CA SER A 94 9.39 10.04 2.96
C SER A 94 7.94 10.48 3.11
N ALA A 95 7.00 9.93 2.34
CA ALA A 95 5.57 10.21 2.50
C ALA A 95 5.07 9.75 3.88
N SER A 96 5.54 8.60 4.35
CA SER A 96 5.19 8.08 5.69
C SER A 96 5.76 8.94 6.81
N LEU A 97 7.02 9.38 6.71
CA LEU A 97 7.64 10.30 7.68
C LEU A 97 6.92 11.66 7.73
N LEU A 98 6.49 12.18 6.59
CA LEU A 98 5.68 13.39 6.52
C LEU A 98 4.36 13.22 7.28
N VAL A 99 3.66 12.09 7.10
CA VAL A 99 2.43 11.79 7.84
C VAL A 99 2.69 11.70 9.34
N ILE A 100 3.72 10.96 9.77
CA ILE A 100 4.09 10.83 11.19
C ILE A 100 4.37 12.21 11.79
N THR A 101 5.20 13.01 11.14
CA THR A 101 5.60 14.33 11.65
C THR A 101 4.43 15.31 11.67
N SER A 102 3.58 15.29 10.63
CA SER A 102 2.42 16.18 10.54
C SER A 102 1.35 15.83 11.57
N LEU A 103 1.14 14.54 11.81
CA LEU A 103 0.18 14.08 12.81
C LEU A 103 0.71 14.28 14.21
N THR A 104 1.99 14.11 14.47
CA THR A 104 2.58 14.27 15.83
C THR A 104 2.72 15.73 16.29
N TYR A 105 2.44 16.69 15.40
CA TYR A 105 2.44 18.12 15.72
C TYR A 105 1.48 18.45 16.89
N LYS A 106 1.96 19.27 17.83
CA LYS A 106 1.28 19.68 19.07
C LYS A 106 1.02 18.58 20.12
N PHE A 107 1.56 17.37 19.97
CA PHE A 107 1.52 16.39 21.07
C PHE A 107 2.64 16.61 22.09
N PRO A 108 2.43 16.20 23.36
CA PRO A 108 3.55 16.01 24.27
C PRO A 108 4.54 15.05 23.60
N PHE A 109 5.84 15.36 23.68
CA PHE A 109 6.93 14.63 23.01
C PHE A 109 7.07 14.82 21.49
N HIS A 110 6.50 15.89 20.92
CA HIS A 110 6.69 16.23 19.50
C HIS A 110 8.17 16.41 19.14
N PHE A 111 8.96 17.07 19.99
CA PHE A 111 10.37 17.32 19.70
C PHE A 111 11.17 16.02 19.62
N GLU A 112 10.94 15.12 20.56
CA GLU A 112 11.54 13.79 20.63
C GLU A 112 11.15 12.96 19.42
N THR A 113 9.88 13.00 19.01
CA THR A 113 9.41 12.31 17.80
C THR A 113 10.07 12.88 16.54
N TRP A 114 10.21 14.21 16.45
CA TRP A 114 10.88 14.87 15.32
C TRP A 114 12.37 14.54 15.26
N VAL A 115 13.05 14.52 16.41
CA VAL A 115 14.45 14.08 16.51
C VAL A 115 14.59 12.60 16.09
N ALA A 116 13.66 11.73 16.52
CA ALA A 116 13.65 10.32 16.13
C ALA A 116 13.44 10.14 14.61
N THR A 117 12.48 10.85 14.01
CA THR A 117 12.23 10.76 12.56
C THR A 117 13.39 11.36 11.74
N ALA A 118 14.01 12.44 12.21
CA ALA A 118 15.21 13.01 11.60
C ALA A 118 16.40 12.03 11.66
N SER A 119 16.65 11.42 12.82
CA SER A 119 17.69 10.40 12.97
C SER A 119 17.43 9.21 12.05
N MET A 120 16.19 8.73 11.96
CA MET A 120 15.81 7.63 11.08
C MET A 120 16.06 7.96 9.60
N MET A 121 15.81 9.21 9.19
CA MET A 121 16.10 9.68 7.83
C MET A 121 17.60 9.70 7.52
N VAL A 122 18.43 10.16 8.47
CA VAL A 122 19.89 10.15 8.33
C VAL A 122 20.43 8.72 8.22
N THR A 123 19.94 7.80 9.06
CA THR A 123 20.33 6.38 8.99
C THR A 123 19.96 5.76 7.65
N TYR A 124 18.74 6.03 7.15
CA TYR A 124 18.29 5.55 5.85
C TYR A 124 19.17 6.08 4.70
N ALA A 125 19.47 7.38 4.71
CA ALA A 125 20.35 7.99 3.70
C ALA A 125 21.78 7.44 3.74
N SER A 126 22.33 7.25 4.95
CA SER A 126 23.66 6.65 5.15
C SER A 126 23.70 5.21 4.66
N ALA A 127 22.67 4.41 4.95
CA ALA A 127 22.58 3.04 4.49
C ALA A 127 22.53 2.95 2.96
N ILE A 128 21.70 3.77 2.30
CA ILE A 128 21.66 3.84 0.84
C ILE A 128 23.03 4.21 0.26
N PHE A 129 23.70 5.21 0.84
CA PHE A 129 25.03 5.61 0.38
C PHE A 129 26.06 4.46 0.49
N ALA A 130 25.97 3.67 1.55
CA ALA A 130 26.82 2.50 1.76
C ALA A 130 26.51 1.35 0.78
N VAL A 131 25.23 1.01 0.57
CA VAL A 131 24.86 -0.15 -0.26
C VAL A 131 24.85 0.15 -1.75
N THR A 132 24.67 1.40 -2.17
CA THR A 132 24.55 1.77 -3.59
C THR A 132 25.89 2.18 -4.22
N PRO A 133 26.34 1.52 -5.31
CA PRO A 133 27.52 1.95 -6.06
C PRO A 133 27.33 3.35 -6.68
N HIS A 134 28.41 4.16 -6.71
CA HIS A 134 28.38 5.56 -7.17
C HIS A 134 27.89 5.73 -8.63
N GLU A 135 28.07 4.70 -9.46
CA GLU A 135 27.63 4.72 -10.87
C GLU A 135 26.18 4.31 -11.12
N SER A 136 25.50 3.74 -10.12
CA SER A 136 24.18 3.13 -10.32
C SER A 136 23.04 4.13 -10.13
N VAL A 137 23.19 5.10 -9.22
CA VAL A 137 22.16 6.12 -8.97
C VAL A 137 22.78 7.49 -8.74
N HIS A 138 22.20 8.53 -9.36
CA HIS A 138 22.57 9.90 -9.01
C HIS A 138 21.81 10.33 -7.75
N PHE A 139 22.52 10.46 -6.63
CA PHE A 139 21.97 10.82 -5.32
C PHE A 139 21.04 12.05 -5.33
N ARG A 140 21.28 13.02 -6.23
CA ARG A 140 20.39 14.18 -6.42
C ARG A 140 18.94 13.81 -6.69
N TYR A 141 18.67 12.75 -7.46
CA TYR A 141 17.30 12.34 -7.77
C TYR A 141 16.63 11.67 -6.57
N LEU A 142 17.41 11.03 -5.70
CA LEU A 142 16.93 10.47 -4.45
C LEU A 142 16.45 11.59 -3.50
N LEU A 143 17.24 12.68 -3.41
CA LEU A 143 16.86 13.86 -2.64
C LEU A 143 15.61 14.55 -3.19
N ILE A 144 15.49 14.68 -4.52
CA ILE A 144 14.29 15.22 -5.17
C ILE A 144 13.08 14.36 -4.80
N THR A 145 13.22 13.03 -4.89
CA THR A 145 12.14 12.08 -4.58
C THR A 145 11.70 12.14 -3.13
N ALA A 146 12.64 12.21 -2.19
CA ALA A 146 12.34 12.39 -0.77
C ALA A 146 11.62 13.71 -0.49
N SER A 147 11.84 14.74 -1.32
CA SER A 147 11.21 16.05 -1.20
C SER A 147 9.79 16.10 -1.80
N VAL A 148 9.42 15.16 -2.68
CA VAL A 148 8.13 15.17 -3.40
C VAL A 148 6.92 15.28 -2.46
N PRO A 149 6.75 14.46 -1.41
CA PRO A 149 5.57 14.53 -0.55
C PRO A 149 5.44 15.89 0.17
N PHE A 150 6.57 16.47 0.57
CA PHE A 150 6.64 17.77 1.21
C PHE A 150 6.24 18.89 0.24
N ILE A 151 6.77 18.86 -0.99
CA ILE A 151 6.41 19.80 -2.05
C ILE A 151 4.92 19.68 -2.39
N THR A 152 4.40 18.46 -2.55
CA THR A 152 2.99 18.22 -2.81
C THR A 152 2.12 18.81 -1.70
N ARG A 153 2.48 18.59 -0.43
CA ARG A 153 1.77 19.18 0.71
C ARG A 153 1.81 20.71 0.69
N PHE A 154 2.99 21.28 0.47
CA PHE A 154 3.19 22.72 0.40
C PHE A 154 2.35 23.35 -0.72
N LEU A 155 2.34 22.75 -1.91
CA LEU A 155 1.51 23.18 -3.05
C LEU A 155 0.02 23.12 -2.71
N ILE A 156 -0.47 22.03 -2.09
CA ILE A 156 -1.88 21.92 -1.68
C ILE A 156 -2.24 23.03 -0.69
N GLN A 157 -1.38 23.31 0.29
CA GLN A 157 -1.61 24.39 1.26
C GLN A 157 -1.64 25.76 0.60
N MET A 158 -0.74 26.01 -0.36
CA MET A 158 -0.72 27.25 -1.15
C MET A 158 -1.99 27.40 -1.99
N LEU A 159 -2.41 26.35 -2.70
CA LEU A 159 -3.64 26.35 -3.49
C LEU A 159 -4.88 26.58 -2.62
N LYS A 160 -4.96 25.92 -1.45
CA LYS A 160 -6.03 26.16 -0.48
C LYS A 160 -6.00 27.59 0.08
N LYS A 161 -4.84 28.15 0.39
CA LYS A 161 -4.71 29.54 0.86
C LYS A 161 -5.17 30.55 -0.21
N CYS A 162 -4.91 30.27 -1.49
CA CYS A 162 -5.43 31.05 -2.61
C CYS A 162 -6.96 30.90 -2.76
N SER A 163 -7.50 29.70 -2.55
CA SER A 163 -8.94 29.41 -2.68
C SER A 163 -9.77 29.87 -1.47
N ASN A 164 -9.19 29.87 -0.26
CA ASN A 164 -9.87 30.19 1.00
C ASN A 164 -10.08 31.69 1.23
N LYS A 165 -9.80 32.54 0.24
CA LYS A 165 -10.30 33.93 0.24
C LYS A 165 -11.84 34.00 0.17
N CYS A 166 -12.56 32.88 0.00
CA CYS A 166 -14.00 32.89 -0.30
C CYS A 166 -14.95 32.07 0.59
N GLN A 167 -14.51 31.37 1.64
CA GLN A 167 -15.46 30.58 2.45
C GLN A 167 -15.04 30.50 3.92
N LYS A 168 -15.90 30.98 4.81
CA LYS A 168 -15.89 30.68 6.25
C LYS A 168 -16.83 29.48 6.45
N ASP A 169 -16.31 28.39 6.99
CA ASP A 169 -17.14 27.24 7.37
C ASP A 169 -17.43 27.29 8.87
N GLU A 170 -18.71 27.11 9.19
CA GLU A 170 -19.31 27.03 10.52
C GLU A 170 -18.97 25.67 11.18
N GLU A 171 -18.58 25.69 12.45
CA GLU A 171 -18.30 24.47 13.22
C GLU A 171 -19.62 23.83 13.69
N ILE A 172 -19.85 22.58 13.28
CA ILE A 172 -20.91 21.74 13.84
C ILE A 172 -20.28 20.78 14.84
N GLU A 173 -20.75 20.87 16.08
CA GLU A 173 -20.42 19.95 17.17
C GLU A 173 -21.16 18.62 16.98
N VAL A 174 -20.42 17.52 16.84
CA VAL A 174 -20.99 16.18 16.67
C VAL A 174 -20.56 15.27 17.82
N LYS A 175 -21.55 14.58 18.40
CA LYS A 175 -21.40 13.64 19.51
C LYS A 175 -20.81 12.31 19.03
N PRO A 176 -19.79 11.73 19.68
CA PRO A 176 -19.16 10.50 19.21
C PRO A 176 -19.93 9.25 19.66
N GLU A 177 -20.01 8.25 18.77
CA GLU A 177 -20.46 6.87 19.04
C GLU A 177 -19.53 5.89 18.28
N PRO A 178 -19.34 4.65 18.75
CA PRO A 178 -18.08 3.94 18.64
C PRO A 178 -17.98 3.12 17.35
N HIS A 179 -16.87 3.23 16.63
CA HIS A 179 -16.48 2.19 15.67
C HIS A 179 -14.97 1.89 15.72
N ASP A 180 -14.59 1.13 16.75
CA ASP A 180 -13.31 0.42 16.91
C ASP A 180 -12.98 -0.47 15.68
N ILE A 181 -14.00 -1.09 15.09
CA ILE A 181 -13.85 -2.07 14.00
C ILE A 181 -13.10 -1.50 12.78
N ARG A 182 -13.32 -0.23 12.38
CA ARG A 182 -12.59 0.32 11.22
C ARG A 182 -11.11 0.46 11.51
N ASN A 183 -10.74 0.96 12.69
CA ASN A 183 -9.34 1.16 13.06
C ASN A 183 -8.63 -0.20 13.18
N VAL A 184 -9.33 -1.21 13.71
CA VAL A 184 -8.87 -2.61 13.71
C VAL A 184 -8.69 -3.15 12.30
N LEU A 185 -9.64 -2.91 11.38
CA LEU A 185 -9.53 -3.32 9.97
C LEU A 185 -8.39 -2.60 9.25
N LEU A 186 -8.16 -1.32 9.53
CA LEU A 186 -7.05 -0.54 8.99
C LEU A 186 -5.71 -1.11 9.46
N ALA A 187 -5.57 -1.33 10.77
CA ALA A 187 -4.38 -1.94 11.37
C ALA A 187 -4.11 -3.34 10.80
N GLY A 188 -5.14 -4.16 10.68
CA GLY A 188 -5.06 -5.48 10.06
C GLY A 188 -4.66 -5.42 8.57
N ALA A 189 -5.25 -4.51 7.79
CA ALA A 189 -4.93 -4.35 6.38
C ALA A 189 -3.47 -3.91 6.17
N VAL A 190 -3.01 -2.88 6.88
CA VAL A 190 -1.61 -2.44 6.75
C VAL A 190 -0.63 -3.48 7.30
N LEU A 191 -0.99 -4.25 8.33
CA LEU A 191 -0.17 -5.35 8.83
C LEU A 191 -0.03 -6.47 7.78
N ILE A 192 -1.13 -6.90 7.17
CA ILE A 192 -1.07 -7.89 6.07
C ILE A 192 -0.23 -7.36 4.91
N ALA A 193 -0.41 -6.11 4.52
CA ALA A 193 0.36 -5.49 3.45
C ALA A 193 1.86 -5.46 3.77
N THR A 194 2.23 -5.07 4.99
CA THR A 194 3.63 -4.93 5.41
C THR A 194 4.34 -6.27 5.61
N VAL A 195 3.66 -7.26 6.18
CA VAL A 195 4.19 -8.63 6.33
C VAL A 195 4.41 -9.29 4.97
N THR A 196 3.45 -9.16 4.05
CA THR A 196 3.55 -9.75 2.70
C THR A 196 4.58 -9.02 1.83
N PHE A 197 4.70 -7.70 2.00
CA PHE A 197 5.78 -6.92 1.41
C PHE A 197 7.15 -7.45 1.83
N GLN A 198 7.38 -7.60 3.15
CA GLN A 198 8.64 -8.12 3.69
C GLN A 198 8.94 -9.54 3.19
N ALA A 199 7.94 -10.44 3.22
CA ALA A 199 8.09 -11.80 2.74
C ALA A 199 8.45 -11.88 1.24
N GLY A 200 7.96 -10.94 0.42
CA GLY A 200 8.26 -10.90 -1.01
C GLY A 200 9.67 -10.41 -1.33
N ILE A 201 10.19 -9.44 -0.57
CA ILE A 201 11.53 -8.88 -0.81
C ILE A 201 12.65 -9.74 -0.20
N CYS A 202 12.33 -10.51 0.85
CA CYS A 202 13.24 -11.43 1.54
C CYS A 202 12.74 -12.87 1.40
N PRO A 203 13.00 -13.54 0.25
CA PRO A 203 12.55 -14.90 0.04
C PRO A 203 13.15 -15.87 1.08
N PRO A 204 12.40 -16.89 1.53
CA PRO A 204 12.92 -17.94 2.39
C PRO A 204 14.20 -18.58 1.81
N GLY A 205 15.15 -18.91 2.66
CA GLY A 205 16.43 -19.48 2.23
C GLY A 205 17.41 -18.47 1.64
N GLY A 206 17.01 -17.21 1.46
CA GLY A 206 17.90 -16.15 0.97
C GLY A 206 18.09 -16.18 -0.55
N VAL A 207 19.23 -15.66 -0.98
CA VAL A 207 19.56 -15.39 -2.38
C VAL A 207 20.94 -15.94 -2.72
N TRP A 208 21.12 -16.31 -3.98
CA TRP A 208 22.40 -16.76 -4.50
C TRP A 208 23.44 -15.63 -4.45
N GLN A 209 24.66 -15.97 -4.05
CA GLN A 209 25.80 -15.04 -3.94
C GLN A 209 26.72 -15.06 -5.16
N GLY A 210 26.36 -15.77 -6.23
CA GLY A 210 27.19 -15.88 -7.42
C GLY A 210 26.44 -16.55 -8.56
N ASP A 211 26.99 -16.38 -9.75
CA ASP A 211 26.51 -17.06 -10.95
C ASP A 211 27.16 -18.45 -11.05
N ASP A 212 26.41 -19.46 -11.46
CA ASP A 212 26.93 -20.83 -11.56
C ASP A 212 26.60 -21.53 -12.89
N LYS A 213 27.20 -22.71 -13.10
CA LYS A 213 27.01 -23.50 -14.33
C LYS A 213 25.62 -24.16 -14.42
N LEU A 214 24.87 -24.21 -13.32
CA LEU A 214 23.51 -24.75 -13.27
C LEU A 214 22.46 -23.69 -13.65
N GLY A 215 22.89 -22.44 -13.90
CA GLY A 215 22.04 -21.35 -14.34
C GLY A 215 21.49 -20.51 -13.19
N HIS A 216 22.01 -20.67 -11.97
CA HIS A 216 21.74 -19.78 -10.86
C HIS A 216 22.45 -18.44 -11.11
N LYS A 217 21.79 -17.35 -10.71
CA LYS A 217 22.32 -15.99 -10.84
C LYS A 217 22.32 -15.29 -9.50
N ALA A 218 23.34 -14.49 -9.24
CA ALA A 218 23.43 -13.70 -8.02
C ALA A 218 22.19 -12.83 -7.80
N GLY A 219 21.72 -12.76 -6.57
CA GLY A 219 20.54 -12.01 -6.15
C GLY A 219 19.20 -12.69 -6.45
N ARG A 220 19.20 -13.84 -7.14
CA ARG A 220 17.99 -14.66 -7.30
C ARG A 220 17.70 -15.46 -6.04
N ALA A 221 16.41 -15.67 -5.75
CA ALA A 221 15.97 -16.46 -4.62
C ALA A 221 16.45 -17.92 -4.73
N ILE A 222 17.10 -18.44 -3.69
CA ILE A 222 17.45 -19.88 -3.61
C ILE A 222 16.18 -20.73 -3.63
N TYR A 223 15.11 -20.25 -3.01
CA TYR A 223 13.81 -20.92 -3.01
C TYR A 223 13.21 -21.12 -4.41
N SER A 224 13.66 -20.37 -5.43
CA SER A 224 13.14 -20.48 -6.79
C SER A 224 13.41 -21.84 -7.47
N ASP A 225 14.36 -22.63 -6.96
CA ASP A 225 14.62 -24.00 -7.42
C ASP A 225 13.42 -24.93 -7.20
N LYS A 226 12.61 -24.66 -6.16
CA LYS A 226 11.33 -25.36 -5.91
C LYS A 226 10.21 -24.62 -6.63
N ARG A 227 10.15 -24.78 -7.95
CA ARG A 227 9.27 -24.02 -8.86
C ARG A 227 7.82 -23.89 -8.39
N ILE A 228 7.14 -24.99 -8.04
CA ILE A 228 5.72 -24.97 -7.66
C ILE A 228 5.51 -24.28 -6.29
N PRO A 229 6.19 -24.68 -5.20
CA PRO A 229 6.06 -23.99 -3.91
C PRO A 229 6.41 -22.49 -3.97
N PHE A 230 7.46 -22.14 -4.71
CA PHE A 230 7.88 -20.75 -4.88
C PHE A 230 6.82 -19.91 -5.62
N GLN A 231 6.19 -20.48 -6.64
CA GLN A 231 5.10 -19.82 -7.36
C GLN A 231 3.87 -19.58 -6.48
N ILE A 232 3.46 -20.59 -5.70
CA ILE A 232 2.34 -20.46 -4.76
C ILE A 232 2.65 -19.37 -3.73
N PHE A 233 3.85 -19.39 -3.15
CA PHE A 233 4.31 -18.39 -2.19
C PHE A 233 4.20 -16.96 -2.75
N LEU A 234 4.77 -16.71 -3.92
CA LEU A 234 4.74 -15.38 -4.54
C LEU A 234 3.33 -14.95 -4.95
N LEU A 235 2.51 -15.88 -5.45
CA LEU A 235 1.14 -15.58 -5.85
C LEU A 235 0.29 -15.18 -4.64
N CYS A 236 0.33 -15.98 -3.57
CA CYS A 236 -0.40 -15.70 -2.34
C CYS A 236 0.02 -14.36 -1.72
N ASN A 237 1.33 -14.10 -1.62
CA ASN A 237 1.83 -12.81 -1.11
C ASN A 237 1.40 -11.63 -1.97
N THR A 238 1.42 -11.78 -3.30
CA THR A 238 1.00 -10.71 -4.22
C THR A 238 -0.50 -10.43 -4.09
N ILE A 239 -1.33 -11.46 -4.02
CA ILE A 239 -2.79 -11.31 -3.82
C ILE A 239 -3.06 -10.67 -2.46
N ALA A 240 -2.39 -11.11 -1.41
CA ALA A 240 -2.55 -10.57 -0.06
C ALA A 240 -2.11 -9.10 0.01
N LEU A 241 -0.96 -8.73 -0.56
CA LEU A 241 -0.49 -7.35 -0.63
C LEU A 241 -1.45 -6.44 -1.40
N THR A 242 -1.89 -6.88 -2.58
CA THR A 242 -2.74 -6.06 -3.46
C THR A 242 -4.16 -5.91 -2.91
N SER A 243 -4.74 -6.97 -2.35
CA SER A 243 -6.05 -6.92 -1.70
C SER A 243 -6.05 -6.08 -0.42
N SER A 244 -5.01 -6.21 0.41
CA SER A 244 -4.86 -5.41 1.64
C SER A 244 -4.55 -3.94 1.35
N SER A 245 -3.71 -3.65 0.35
CA SER A 245 -3.44 -2.27 -0.11
C SER A 245 -4.70 -1.62 -0.68
N PHE A 246 -5.50 -2.36 -1.44
CA PHE A 246 -6.80 -1.85 -1.91
C PHE A 246 -7.73 -1.51 -0.75
N LEU A 247 -7.86 -2.41 0.22
CA LEU A 247 -8.63 -2.16 1.45
C LEU A 247 -8.13 -0.92 2.20
N LEU A 248 -6.81 -0.79 2.35
CA LEU A 248 -6.17 0.36 2.99
C LEU A 248 -6.58 1.66 2.29
N LEU A 249 -6.50 1.73 0.96
CA LEU A 249 -6.88 2.92 0.18
C LEU A 249 -8.38 3.23 0.27
N CYS A 250 -9.24 2.20 0.27
CA CYS A 250 -10.68 2.38 0.42
C CYS A 250 -11.06 2.93 1.80
N LEU A 251 -10.47 2.39 2.86
CA LEU A 251 -10.80 2.76 4.24
C LEU A 251 -10.19 4.11 4.63
N THR A 252 -9.04 4.47 4.06
CA THR A 252 -8.40 5.78 4.27
C THR A 252 -8.98 6.88 3.39
N PHE A 253 -9.86 6.55 2.44
CA PHE A 253 -10.49 7.54 1.59
C PHE A 253 -11.20 8.61 2.44
N ARG A 254 -10.95 9.89 2.11
CA ARG A 254 -11.38 11.11 2.85
C ARG A 254 -10.67 11.42 4.17
N TYR A 255 -9.75 10.58 4.64
CA TYR A 255 -8.93 10.96 5.80
C TYR A 255 -8.12 12.24 5.51
N PRO A 256 -7.86 13.09 6.53
CA PRO A 256 -6.80 14.07 6.42
C PRO A 256 -5.49 13.31 6.13
N TYR A 257 -4.70 13.74 5.15
CA TYR A 257 -3.50 13.02 4.66
C TYR A 257 -3.73 11.78 3.77
N PHE A 258 -4.94 11.60 3.22
CA PHE A 258 -5.21 10.50 2.28
C PHE A 258 -4.26 10.49 1.08
N LEU A 259 -3.90 11.65 0.53
CA LEU A 259 -3.06 11.73 -0.67
C LEU A 259 -1.63 11.21 -0.38
N GLU A 260 -1.09 11.52 0.78
CA GLU A 260 0.22 11.09 1.24
C GLU A 260 0.21 9.58 1.54
N VAL A 261 -0.86 9.06 2.15
CA VAL A 261 -1.07 7.61 2.33
C VAL A 261 -1.22 6.90 0.99
N PHE A 262 -1.91 7.51 0.03
CA PHE A 262 -2.06 6.99 -1.32
C PHE A 262 -0.71 6.91 -2.03
N ILE A 263 0.07 7.99 -2.03
CA ILE A 263 1.44 8.01 -2.57
C ILE A 263 2.28 6.93 -1.90
N ALA A 264 2.25 6.84 -0.56
CA ALA A 264 3.03 5.86 0.18
C ALA A 264 2.67 4.42 -0.18
N THR A 265 1.38 4.13 -0.27
CA THR A 265 0.86 2.78 -0.58
C THR A 265 1.19 2.37 -2.01
N ILE A 266 0.92 3.21 -3.00
CA ILE A 266 1.22 2.92 -4.41
C ILE A 266 2.72 2.77 -4.62
N SER A 267 3.52 3.61 -3.96
CA SER A 267 4.96 3.56 -4.07
C SER A 267 5.56 2.33 -3.36
N MET A 268 4.98 1.90 -2.23
CA MET A 268 5.30 0.62 -1.59
C MET A 268 4.96 -0.56 -2.52
N MET A 269 3.83 -0.54 -3.22
CA MET A 269 3.48 -1.57 -4.22
C MET A 269 4.48 -1.59 -5.39
N GLY A 270 4.91 -0.42 -5.88
CA GLY A 270 5.96 -0.32 -6.90
C GLY A 270 7.30 -0.89 -6.44
N THR A 271 7.66 -0.62 -5.18
CA THR A 271 8.85 -1.17 -4.53
C THR A 271 8.80 -2.70 -4.49
N TYR A 272 7.66 -3.27 -4.10
CA TYR A 272 7.43 -4.72 -4.09
C TYR A 272 7.57 -5.34 -5.49
N GLY A 273 6.94 -4.73 -6.50
CA GLY A 273 7.04 -5.21 -7.89
C GLY A 273 8.49 -5.23 -8.40
N SER A 274 9.25 -4.17 -8.10
CA SER A 274 10.67 -4.09 -8.44
C SER A 274 11.51 -5.11 -7.65
N ALA A 275 11.22 -5.29 -6.37
CA ALA A 275 11.89 -6.29 -5.55
C ALA A 275 11.66 -7.71 -6.05
N ILE A 276 10.42 -8.07 -6.40
CA ILE A 276 10.09 -9.35 -7.04
C ILE A 276 10.86 -9.51 -8.34
N TYR A 277 10.93 -8.46 -9.16
CA TYR A 277 11.73 -8.47 -10.38
C TYR A 277 13.16 -8.93 -10.05
N SER A 278 13.81 -8.32 -9.06
CA SER A 278 15.17 -8.69 -8.66
C SER A 278 15.35 -10.17 -8.25
N VAL A 279 14.42 -10.74 -7.47
CA VAL A 279 14.60 -12.07 -6.89
C VAL A 279 14.08 -13.21 -7.77
N THR A 280 13.22 -12.92 -8.76
CA THR A 280 12.59 -13.94 -9.60
C THR A 280 13.25 -14.13 -10.97
N PRO A 281 13.57 -15.36 -11.41
CA PRO A 281 14.09 -15.57 -12.76
C PRO A 281 13.03 -15.18 -13.82
N TYR A 282 13.32 -14.16 -14.65
CA TYR A 282 12.39 -13.55 -15.62
C TYR A 282 11.87 -14.48 -16.72
N GLU A 283 12.64 -15.52 -17.02
CA GLU A 283 12.29 -16.59 -17.96
C GLU A 283 11.09 -17.42 -17.46
N SER A 284 10.74 -17.32 -16.18
CA SER A 284 9.69 -18.12 -15.57
C SER A 284 8.30 -17.51 -15.73
N VAL A 285 7.31 -18.37 -15.99
CA VAL A 285 5.85 -18.11 -15.96
C VAL A 285 5.43 -17.28 -14.73
N SER A 286 6.18 -17.39 -13.63
CA SER A 286 6.00 -16.65 -12.38
C SER A 286 5.95 -15.13 -12.56
N PHE A 287 6.82 -14.56 -13.41
CA PHE A 287 6.84 -13.12 -13.63
C PHE A 287 5.55 -12.63 -14.32
N ARG A 288 5.08 -13.38 -15.33
CA ARG A 288 3.83 -13.06 -16.04
C ARG A 288 2.59 -13.21 -15.15
N LEU A 289 2.59 -14.23 -14.27
CA LEU A 289 1.50 -14.47 -13.33
C LEU A 289 1.38 -13.37 -12.26
N ILE A 290 2.49 -12.74 -11.85
CA ILE A 290 2.47 -11.66 -10.85
C ILE A 290 1.84 -10.40 -11.44
N PHE A 291 2.16 -10.04 -12.69
CA PHE A 291 1.50 -8.94 -13.41
C PHE A 291 0.03 -9.21 -13.68
N LEU A 292 -0.36 -10.48 -13.89
CA LEU A 292 -1.75 -10.89 -14.04
C LEU A 292 -2.50 -10.91 -12.69
N ALA A 293 -1.84 -11.26 -11.60
CA ALA A 293 -2.42 -11.34 -10.26
C ALA A 293 -2.60 -9.96 -9.60
N ALA A 294 -1.79 -8.98 -9.96
CA ALA A 294 -1.89 -7.62 -9.43
C ALA A 294 -3.27 -6.96 -9.61
N PRO A 295 -3.93 -7.03 -10.78
CA PRO A 295 -5.29 -6.51 -10.94
C PRO A 295 -6.38 -7.45 -10.42
N VAL A 296 -6.09 -8.73 -10.13
CA VAL A 296 -7.12 -9.75 -9.82
C VAL A 296 -7.98 -9.36 -8.62
N PRO A 297 -7.48 -8.86 -7.48
CA PRO A 297 -8.35 -8.45 -6.38
C PRO A 297 -9.25 -7.25 -6.71
N ILE A 298 -8.77 -6.34 -7.58
CA ILE A 298 -9.56 -5.21 -8.07
C ILE A 298 -10.66 -5.73 -8.98
N VAL A 299 -10.32 -6.61 -9.93
CA VAL A 299 -11.26 -7.24 -10.85
C VAL A 299 -12.28 -8.11 -10.11
N ILE A 300 -11.86 -8.95 -9.16
CA ILE A 300 -12.77 -9.76 -8.34
C ILE A 300 -13.74 -8.87 -7.58
N ARG A 301 -13.32 -7.73 -7.02
CA ARG A 301 -14.28 -6.82 -6.36
C ARG A 301 -15.23 -6.15 -7.33
N VAL A 302 -14.78 -5.76 -8.51
CA VAL A 302 -15.66 -5.28 -9.58
C VAL A 302 -16.63 -6.39 -9.98
N LEU A 303 -16.17 -7.64 -10.11
CA LEU A 303 -16.98 -8.81 -10.44
C LEU A 303 -17.97 -9.16 -9.33
N ILE A 304 -17.60 -9.06 -8.05
CA ILE A 304 -18.52 -9.25 -6.93
C ILE A 304 -19.59 -8.16 -6.97
N TRP A 305 -19.20 -6.91 -7.20
CA TRP A 305 -20.16 -5.81 -7.35
C TRP A 305 -21.12 -6.04 -8.53
N VAL A 306 -20.59 -6.46 -9.69
CA VAL A 306 -21.39 -6.81 -10.88
C VAL A 306 -22.26 -8.04 -10.63
N PHE A 307 -21.73 -9.10 -10.02
CA PHE A 307 -22.44 -10.34 -9.74
C PHE A 307 -23.54 -10.14 -8.70
N SER A 308 -23.29 -9.37 -7.65
CA SER A 308 -24.35 -8.95 -6.72
C SER A 308 -25.45 -8.19 -7.47
N ALA A 309 -25.10 -7.26 -8.36
CA ALA A 309 -26.08 -6.56 -9.18
C ALA A 309 -26.86 -7.48 -10.14
N VAL A 310 -26.21 -8.51 -10.71
CA VAL A 310 -26.84 -9.48 -11.64
C VAL A 310 -27.65 -10.55 -10.91
N PHE A 311 -27.20 -11.05 -9.76
CA PHE A 311 -27.94 -12.00 -8.93
C PHE A 311 -29.21 -11.35 -8.39
N ASP A 312 -29.14 -10.10 -7.96
CA ASP A 312 -30.32 -9.30 -7.61
C ASP A 312 -31.28 -9.12 -8.80
N TYR A 313 -30.76 -9.07 -10.03
CA TYR A 313 -31.58 -9.00 -11.25
C TYR A 313 -32.26 -10.34 -11.60
N LEU A 314 -31.61 -11.48 -11.31
CA LEU A 314 -32.09 -12.81 -11.70
C LEU A 314 -32.91 -13.53 -10.62
N VAL A 315 -32.67 -13.25 -9.32
CA VAL A 315 -33.21 -14.01 -8.19
C VAL A 315 -34.34 -13.28 -7.46
N VAL A 316 -34.65 -12.01 -7.78
CA VAL A 316 -35.89 -11.39 -7.31
C VAL A 316 -37.08 -12.15 -7.92
N PRO A 317 -37.84 -12.93 -7.13
CA PRO A 317 -39.01 -13.62 -7.64
C PRO A 317 -40.03 -12.54 -7.98
N ASN A 318 -40.55 -12.59 -9.20
CA ASN A 318 -41.57 -11.67 -9.70
C ASN A 318 -42.64 -11.42 -8.62
N GLU A 319 -42.87 -10.15 -8.30
CA GLU A 319 -44.03 -9.61 -7.56
C GLU A 319 -45.40 -10.11 -8.09
N TRP A 320 -45.41 -10.84 -9.21
CA TRP A 320 -46.53 -11.62 -9.72
C TRP A 320 -47.09 -12.67 -8.74
N LEU A 321 -46.28 -13.34 -7.91
CA LEU A 321 -46.80 -14.39 -7.02
C LEU A 321 -47.58 -13.83 -5.81
N LYS A 322 -47.31 -12.60 -5.38
CA LYS A 322 -48.12 -11.93 -4.34
C LYS A 322 -49.52 -11.53 -4.83
N LYS A 323 -49.68 -11.29 -6.13
CA LYS A 323 -50.97 -10.92 -6.73
C LYS A 323 -51.97 -12.08 -6.85
N ILE A 324 -51.55 -13.33 -6.67
CA ILE A 324 -52.40 -14.53 -6.85
C ILE A 324 -52.97 -15.04 -5.50
N GLY A 325 -52.49 -14.53 -4.35
CA GLY A 325 -52.67 -15.21 -3.06
C GLY A 325 -53.29 -14.43 -1.89
N CYS A 326 -53.87 -13.24 -2.05
CA CYS A 326 -54.54 -12.57 -0.92
C CYS A 326 -55.69 -11.64 -1.34
N GLY A 327 -56.81 -12.26 -1.68
CA GLY A 327 -58.12 -11.63 -1.73
C GLY A 327 -59.05 -12.27 -0.70
N ARG A 328 -58.83 -12.01 0.59
CA ARG A 328 -59.85 -12.26 1.62
C ARG A 328 -59.91 -11.04 2.54
N LYS A 329 -60.89 -10.18 2.28
CA LYS A 329 -61.30 -9.10 3.18
C LYS A 329 -62.16 -9.72 4.28
N GLU A 330 -61.86 -9.43 5.54
CA GLU A 330 -62.87 -9.43 6.61
C GLU A 330 -62.97 -8.00 7.17
N PRO A 331 -64.18 -7.51 7.46
CA PRO A 331 -64.40 -6.15 7.95
C PRO A 331 -64.26 -6.08 9.48
N TYR A 332 -63.68 -4.99 9.97
CA TYR A 332 -63.80 -4.58 11.37
C TYR A 332 -65.15 -3.90 11.61
N GLN A 333 -65.71 -4.12 12.81
CA GLN A 333 -66.92 -3.49 13.34
C GLN A 333 -66.86 -1.96 13.34
#